data_AF-A0A2J8SWU2-F1
#
_entry.id   AF-A0A2J8SWU2-F1
#
_cell.length_a   1.000
_cell.length_b   1.000
_cell.length_c   1.000
_cell.angle_alpha   90.00
_cell.angle_beta   90.00
_cell.angle_gamma   90.00
#
_symmetry.space_group_name_H-M   'P 1'
#
loop_
_entity.id
_entity.type
_entity.pdbx_description
1 polymer ?
#
loop_
_entity_poly.entity_id
_entity_poly.type
_entity_poly.pdbx_seq_one_letter_code
_entity_poly.pdbx_strand_id
1 'polypeptide(L)'
;MLGEKGDFITSPEISQIFGELLGIWFISEWMATGKSTAFQLVELGPGRGTLVGDILRVFTQLGSVLKNCDISVHLVEVSQKLSEIQALTLTEEKVPLERNAGSPVYMKGVTKSGIPVSWYRDLQDVPKGYSFYLAHEFFDVLPVHKFQKTPQGWREVFVDIDPQVSDKLRFVLAPSATPAEAFIQHDETRDHVEVCPDAGVIIEELSERIALTGGAALVADYGHDGTRTD
;
A
#
# COMPACT_ATOMS: atom_id res chain seq x y z
N MET A 1 -8.57 -14.02 -3.81
CA MET A 1 -9.53 -14.72 -4.71
C MET A 1 -10.02 -13.74 -5.76
N LEU A 2 -10.18 -14.17 -7.03
CA LEU A 2 -10.77 -13.38 -8.11
C LEU A 2 -12.02 -14.14 -8.60
N GLY A 3 -13.21 -13.63 -8.29
CA GLY A 3 -14.50 -14.14 -8.78
C GLY A 3 -15.14 -13.22 -9.81
N GLU A 4 -16.09 -13.73 -10.60
CA GLU A 4 -16.76 -13.03 -11.73
C GLU A 4 -17.51 -11.73 -11.37
N LYS A 5 -17.75 -11.48 -10.08
CA LYS A 5 -18.27 -10.21 -9.53
C LYS A 5 -17.37 -9.78 -8.38
N GLY A 6 -16.18 -9.26 -8.68
CA GLY A 6 -15.20 -8.85 -7.67
C GLY A 6 -15.77 -7.78 -6.74
N ASP A 7 -16.41 -8.20 -5.66
CA ASP A 7 -16.94 -7.34 -4.60
C ASP A 7 -15.78 -6.90 -3.70
N PHE A 8 -15.00 -5.94 -4.19
CA PHE A 8 -14.28 -4.99 -3.35
C PHE A 8 -14.62 -3.60 -3.90
N ILE A 9 -15.72 -3.05 -3.39
CA ILE A 9 -16.06 -1.65 -3.59
C ILE A 9 -15.21 -0.88 -2.56
N THR A 10 -14.04 -0.42 -3.00
CA THR A 10 -13.17 0.46 -2.19
C THR A 10 -13.60 1.91 -2.37
N SER A 11 -13.19 2.82 -1.48
CA SER A 11 -13.61 4.24 -1.55
C SER A 11 -13.43 4.90 -2.94
N PRO A 12 -12.32 4.64 -3.69
CA PRO A 12 -12.15 5.12 -5.06
C PRO A 12 -13.17 4.56 -6.07
N GLU A 13 -13.68 3.34 -5.85
CA GLU A 13 -14.70 2.72 -6.71
C GLU A 13 -16.13 3.22 -6.36
N ILE A 14 -16.32 3.83 -5.19
CA ILE A 14 -17.59 4.46 -4.78
C ILE A 14 -17.72 5.86 -5.37
N SER A 15 -16.64 6.65 -5.33
CA SER A 15 -16.70 8.05 -5.77
C SER A 15 -15.36 8.58 -6.26
N GLN A 16 -15.39 9.07 -7.49
CA GLN A 16 -14.34 9.86 -8.12
C GLN A 16 -13.90 11.07 -7.27
N ILE A 17 -14.80 11.63 -6.45
CA ILE A 17 -14.50 12.79 -5.60
C ILE A 17 -13.36 12.48 -4.62
N PHE A 18 -13.26 11.24 -4.14
CA PHE A 18 -12.21 10.84 -3.21
C PHE A 18 -10.82 11.04 -3.83
N GLY A 19 -10.60 10.48 -5.04
CA GLY A 19 -9.33 10.64 -5.75
C GLY A 19 -9.04 12.09 -6.16
N GLU A 20 -10.09 12.86 -6.50
CA GLU A 20 -9.92 14.28 -6.82
C GLU A 20 -9.42 15.10 -5.63
N LEU A 21 -10.00 14.86 -4.45
CA LEU A 21 -9.59 15.55 -3.21
C LEU A 21 -8.15 15.20 -2.84
N LEU A 22 -7.72 13.94 -3.01
CA LEU A 22 -6.33 13.57 -2.82
C LEU A 22 -5.40 14.26 -3.83
N GLY A 23 -5.81 14.35 -5.10
CA GLY A 23 -5.06 15.09 -6.11
C GLY A 23 -4.85 16.56 -5.75
N ILE A 24 -5.89 17.21 -5.21
CA ILE A 24 -5.79 18.59 -4.70
C ILE A 24 -4.87 18.65 -3.48
N TRP A 25 -4.98 17.69 -2.55
CA TRP A 25 -4.12 17.62 -1.38
C TRP A 25 -2.64 17.49 -1.76
N PHE A 26 -2.28 16.60 -2.69
CA PHE A 26 -0.89 16.47 -3.16
C PHE A 26 -0.33 17.77 -3.74
N ILE A 27 -1.12 18.47 -4.56
CA ILE A 27 -0.71 19.77 -5.12
C ILE A 27 -0.54 20.80 -4.01
N SER A 28 -1.45 20.84 -3.03
CA SER A 28 -1.36 21.74 -1.88
C SER A 28 -0.08 21.51 -1.08
N GLU A 29 0.23 20.26 -0.75
CA GLU A 29 1.45 19.90 -0.02
C GLU A 29 2.70 20.24 -0.83
N TRP A 30 2.74 19.90 -2.12
CA TRP A 30 3.85 20.25 -3.01
C TRP A 30 4.09 21.77 -3.08
N MET A 31 3.02 22.57 -3.08
CA MET A 31 3.11 24.02 -3.04
C MET A 31 3.63 24.52 -1.69
N ALA A 32 3.16 23.94 -0.58
CA ALA A 32 3.54 24.31 0.78
C ALA A 32 5.00 23.99 1.08
N THR A 33 5.56 22.93 0.49
CA THR A 33 6.96 22.52 0.67
C THR A 33 7.94 23.19 -0.31
N GLY A 34 7.49 24.19 -1.06
CA GLY A 34 8.36 25.05 -1.86
C GLY A 34 8.48 24.69 -3.34
N LYS A 35 7.57 23.84 -3.87
CA LYS A 35 7.46 23.51 -5.30
C LYS A 35 8.75 22.92 -5.88
N SER A 36 9.13 21.73 -5.39
CA SER A 36 10.22 20.94 -5.99
C SER A 36 10.07 20.86 -7.51
N THR A 37 11.18 20.93 -8.25
CA THR A 37 11.18 20.84 -9.71
C THR A 37 10.79 19.45 -10.23
N ALA A 38 10.81 18.45 -9.35
CA ALA A 38 10.34 17.10 -9.65
C ALA A 38 9.73 16.46 -8.41
N PHE A 39 8.70 15.63 -8.59
CA PHE A 39 8.23 14.72 -7.55
C PHE A 39 7.73 13.39 -8.11
N GLN A 40 7.79 12.37 -7.27
CA GLN A 40 7.23 11.05 -7.55
C GLN A 40 5.88 10.91 -6.85
N LEU A 41 4.88 10.34 -7.53
CA LEU A 41 3.68 9.79 -6.91
C LEU A 41 3.86 8.27 -6.80
N VAL A 42 3.97 7.77 -5.58
CA VAL A 42 4.20 6.35 -5.29
C VAL A 42 2.95 5.77 -4.64
N GLU A 43 2.31 4.79 -5.27
CA GLU A 43 1.13 4.12 -4.70
C GLU A 43 1.45 2.66 -4.38
N LEU A 44 1.18 2.26 -3.13
CA LEU A 44 1.34 0.90 -2.62
C LEU A 44 0.00 0.17 -2.78
N GLY A 45 0.00 -0.95 -3.52
CA GLY A 45 -1.20 -1.74 -3.77
C GLY A 45 -2.32 -0.95 -4.47
N PRO A 46 -2.09 -0.40 -5.68
CA PRO A 46 -3.03 0.50 -6.35
C PRO A 46 -4.34 -0.16 -6.82
N GLY A 47 -4.55 -1.45 -6.54
CA GLY A 47 -5.74 -2.21 -6.93
C GLY A 47 -5.95 -2.19 -8.45
N ARG A 48 -7.00 -1.49 -8.90
CA ARG A 48 -7.33 -1.36 -10.33
C ARG A 48 -6.64 -0.16 -11.01
N GLY A 49 -5.97 0.70 -10.25
CA GLY A 49 -5.37 1.95 -10.73
C GLY A 49 -6.36 3.11 -10.83
N THR A 50 -7.59 2.96 -10.33
CA THR A 50 -8.64 3.98 -10.38
C THR A 50 -8.26 5.23 -9.58
N LEU A 51 -7.69 5.06 -8.38
CA LEU A 51 -7.32 6.16 -7.49
C LEU A 51 -6.24 7.06 -8.09
N VAL A 52 -5.09 6.49 -8.50
CA VAL A 52 -4.06 7.24 -9.24
C VAL A 52 -4.62 7.81 -10.54
N GLY A 53 -5.51 7.09 -11.25
CA GLY A 53 -6.18 7.62 -12.44
C GLY A 53 -6.92 8.93 -12.19
N ASP A 54 -7.69 9.02 -11.09
CA ASP A 54 -8.39 10.24 -10.70
C ASP A 54 -7.44 11.36 -10.26
N ILE A 55 -6.39 11.03 -9.51
CA ILE A 55 -5.36 12.00 -9.12
C ILE A 55 -4.69 12.61 -10.37
N LEU A 56 -4.31 11.78 -11.35
CA LEU A 56 -3.65 12.25 -12.58
C LEU A 56 -4.58 13.12 -13.46
N ARG A 57 -5.89 12.89 -13.40
CA ARG A 57 -6.87 13.77 -14.06
C ARG A 57 -6.90 15.15 -13.43
N VAL A 58 -6.82 15.26 -12.10
CA VAL A 58 -6.66 16.55 -11.40
C VAL A 58 -5.34 17.22 -11.78
N PHE A 59 -4.23 16.46 -11.84
CA PHE A 59 -2.93 17.01 -12.26
C PHE A 59 -3.01 17.59 -13.68
N THR A 60 -3.74 16.93 -14.57
CA THR A 60 -3.97 17.42 -15.93
C THR A 60 -4.79 18.72 -15.94
N GLN A 61 -5.86 18.79 -15.16
CA GLN A 61 -6.70 19.99 -15.04
C GLN A 61 -5.93 21.18 -14.44
N LEU A 62 -5.01 20.91 -13.52
CA LEU A 62 -4.15 21.90 -12.86
C LEU A 62 -2.76 21.99 -13.51
N GLY A 63 -2.62 21.58 -14.77
CA GLY A 63 -1.33 21.57 -15.48
C GLY A 63 -0.62 22.93 -15.56
N SER A 64 -1.35 24.05 -15.44
CA SER A 64 -0.74 25.39 -15.35
C SER A 64 0.05 25.60 -14.05
N VAL A 65 -0.39 24.99 -12.95
CA VAL A 65 0.28 25.00 -11.64
C VAL A 65 1.50 24.08 -11.66
N LEU A 66 1.41 22.96 -12.38
CA LEU A 66 2.42 21.91 -12.47
C LEU A 66 3.39 22.05 -13.66
N LYS A 67 3.28 23.12 -14.47
CA LYS A 67 3.95 23.25 -15.77
C LYS A 67 5.48 23.03 -15.76
N ASN A 68 6.14 23.38 -14.67
CA ASN A 68 7.60 23.27 -14.52
C ASN A 68 8.00 22.18 -13.51
N CYS A 69 7.10 21.23 -13.25
CA CYS A 69 7.33 20.12 -12.36
C CYS A 69 7.39 18.81 -13.16
N ASP A 70 8.50 18.10 -13.08
CA ASP A 70 8.61 16.76 -13.63
C ASP A 70 7.91 15.78 -12.68
N ILE A 71 6.89 15.08 -13.18
CA ILE A 71 6.09 14.14 -12.40
C ILE A 71 6.36 12.72 -12.93
N SER A 72 6.53 11.76 -12.02
CA SER A 72 6.56 10.34 -12.36
C SER A 72 5.70 9.53 -11.41
N VAL A 73 5.07 8.47 -11.94
CA VAL A 73 4.22 7.55 -11.18
C VAL A 73 4.97 6.24 -10.95
N HIS A 74 4.95 5.75 -9.72
CA HIS A 74 5.58 4.50 -9.32
C HIS A 74 4.56 3.64 -8.58
N LEU A 75 4.25 2.47 -9.11
CA LEU A 75 3.23 1.58 -8.57
C LEU A 75 3.91 0.35 -7.97
N VAL A 76 3.67 0.08 -6.69
CA VAL A 76 4.18 -1.12 -6.01
C VAL A 76 3.09 -2.19 -6.02
N GLU A 77 3.25 -3.18 -6.88
CA GLU A 77 2.27 -4.23 -7.14
C GLU A 77 2.97 -5.57 -7.41
N VAL A 78 2.56 -6.61 -6.69
CA VAL A 78 3.13 -7.96 -6.84
C VAL A 78 2.36 -8.80 -7.87
N SER A 79 1.06 -8.53 -8.02
CA SER A 79 0.15 -9.27 -8.88
C SER A 79 0.24 -8.80 -10.33
N GLN A 80 0.83 -9.63 -11.19
CA GLN A 80 0.92 -9.35 -12.63
C GLN A 80 -0.46 -9.04 -13.25
N LYS A 81 -1.50 -9.76 -12.84
CA LYS A 81 -2.86 -9.55 -13.36
C LYS A 81 -3.42 -8.18 -12.98
N LEU A 82 -3.16 -7.71 -11.76
CA LEU A 82 -3.59 -6.36 -11.36
C LEU A 82 -2.76 -5.30 -12.09
N SER A 83 -1.46 -5.51 -12.28
CA SER A 83 -0.63 -4.60 -13.07
C SER A 83 -1.11 -4.46 -14.51
N GLU A 84 -1.52 -5.55 -15.15
CA GLU A 84 -2.11 -5.51 -16.50
C GLU A 84 -3.42 -4.69 -16.55
N ILE A 85 -4.26 -4.78 -15.50
CA ILE A 85 -5.48 -3.97 -15.37
C ILE A 85 -5.13 -2.50 -15.15
N GLN A 86 -4.16 -2.20 -14.28
CA GLN A 86 -3.68 -0.86 -14.00
C GLN A 86 -3.09 -0.21 -15.26
N ALA A 87 -2.26 -0.95 -16.02
CA ALA A 87 -1.70 -0.48 -17.28
C ALA A 87 -2.80 -0.10 -18.26
N LEU A 88 -3.78 -0.99 -18.51
CA LEU A 88 -4.90 -0.66 -19.39
C LEU A 88 -5.69 0.57 -18.90
N THR A 89 -5.91 0.67 -17.59
CA THR A 89 -6.64 1.79 -16.97
C THR A 89 -5.90 3.12 -17.17
N LEU A 90 -4.58 3.12 -17.03
CA LEU A 90 -3.76 4.34 -17.00
C LEU A 90 -3.18 4.75 -18.35
N THR A 91 -2.95 3.80 -19.27
CA THR A 91 -2.28 4.05 -20.55
C THR A 91 -3.18 3.77 -21.78
N GLU A 92 -4.36 3.15 -21.60
CA GLU A 92 -5.27 2.69 -22.68
C GLU A 92 -4.66 1.64 -23.62
N GLU A 93 -3.46 1.16 -23.32
CA GLU A 93 -2.72 0.21 -24.12
C GLU A 93 -2.21 -0.93 -23.25
N LYS A 94 -1.93 -2.07 -23.89
CA LYS A 94 -1.19 -3.13 -23.21
C LYS A 94 0.28 -2.73 -23.12
N VAL A 95 0.79 -2.66 -21.90
CA VAL A 95 2.20 -2.41 -21.64
C VAL A 95 2.93 -3.75 -21.54
N PRO A 96 3.98 -4.01 -22.34
CA PRO A 96 4.75 -5.24 -22.24
C PRO A 96 5.57 -5.28 -20.96
N LEU A 97 5.79 -6.48 -20.43
CA LEU A 97 6.74 -6.69 -19.34
C LEU A 97 8.16 -6.34 -19.78
N GLU A 98 8.90 -5.69 -18.89
CA GLU A 98 10.34 -5.47 -19.03
C GLU A 98 11.06 -6.82 -18.98
N ARG A 99 11.83 -7.11 -20.03
CA ARG A 99 12.52 -8.40 -20.19
C ARG A 99 13.90 -8.44 -19.56
N ASN A 100 14.35 -7.33 -18.97
CA ASN A 100 15.66 -7.26 -18.34
C ASN A 100 15.58 -7.89 -16.94
N ALA A 101 16.13 -9.10 -16.79
CA ALA A 101 16.13 -9.84 -15.53
C ALA A 101 16.87 -9.16 -14.37
N GLY A 102 17.72 -8.16 -14.65
CA GLY A 102 18.41 -7.36 -13.62
C GLY A 102 17.73 -6.01 -13.33
N SER A 103 16.60 -5.71 -13.97
CA SER A 103 15.86 -4.47 -13.76
C SER A 103 14.91 -4.63 -12.58
N PRO A 104 14.98 -3.74 -11.56
CA PRO A 104 14.03 -3.77 -10.43
C PRO A 104 12.61 -3.38 -10.85
N VAL A 105 12.49 -2.63 -11.96
CA VAL A 105 11.22 -2.31 -12.60
C VAL A 105 10.87 -3.38 -13.63
N TYR A 106 9.68 -3.97 -13.49
CA TYR A 106 9.21 -5.06 -14.35
C TYR A 106 8.20 -4.62 -15.41
N MET A 107 7.73 -3.36 -15.38
CA MET A 107 6.84 -2.80 -16.40
C MET A 107 6.98 -1.27 -16.43
N LYS A 108 6.93 -0.67 -17.63
CA LYS A 108 7.02 0.79 -17.84
C LYS A 108 6.08 1.25 -18.94
N GLY A 109 5.38 2.34 -18.70
CA GLY A 109 4.47 2.93 -19.67
C GLY A 109 4.43 4.45 -19.57
N VAL A 110 3.54 5.05 -20.35
CA VAL A 110 3.21 6.46 -20.30
C VAL A 110 1.69 6.55 -20.14
N THR A 111 1.25 7.31 -19.15
CA THR A 111 -0.18 7.50 -18.86
C THR A 111 -0.85 8.34 -19.94
N LYS A 112 -2.19 8.36 -19.96
CA LYS A 112 -3.01 9.21 -20.86
C LYS A 112 -2.62 10.69 -20.84
N SER A 113 -2.14 11.18 -19.70
CA SER A 113 -1.71 12.58 -19.51
C SER A 113 -0.25 12.82 -19.88
N GLY A 114 0.46 11.83 -20.43
CA GLY A 114 1.86 11.93 -20.81
C GLY A 114 2.85 11.74 -19.66
N ILE A 115 2.37 11.39 -18.46
CA ILE A 115 3.22 11.18 -17.27
C ILE A 115 3.81 9.76 -17.32
N PRO A 116 5.13 9.57 -17.14
CA PRO A 116 5.74 8.25 -17.09
C PRO A 116 5.27 7.46 -15.87
N VAL A 117 5.00 6.16 -16.07
CA VAL A 117 4.58 5.23 -15.02
C VAL A 117 5.44 3.97 -15.01
N SER A 118 5.85 3.52 -13.83
CA SER A 118 6.69 2.34 -13.63
C SER A 118 6.12 1.43 -12.55
N TRP A 119 6.22 0.11 -12.72
CA TRP A 119 5.74 -0.88 -11.75
C TRP A 119 6.90 -1.66 -11.12
N TYR A 120 6.79 -1.87 -9.81
CA TYR A 120 7.79 -2.48 -8.94
C TYR A 120 7.14 -3.54 -8.06
N ARG A 121 7.90 -4.58 -7.70
CA ARG A 121 7.39 -5.62 -6.78
C ARG A 121 7.58 -5.24 -5.32
N ASP A 122 8.59 -4.43 -5.05
CA ASP A 122 8.99 -4.01 -3.71
C ASP A 122 9.13 -2.48 -3.69
N LEU A 123 8.84 -1.87 -2.54
CA LEU A 123 9.04 -0.44 -2.32
C LEU A 123 10.52 -0.06 -2.41
N GLN A 124 11.42 -0.94 -1.98
CA GLN A 124 12.88 -0.73 -2.00
C GLN A 124 13.40 -0.45 -3.42
N ASP A 125 12.77 -1.06 -4.42
CA ASP A 125 13.11 -0.95 -5.83
C ASP A 125 12.70 0.41 -6.47
N VAL A 126 11.81 1.15 -5.81
CA VAL A 126 11.41 2.49 -6.25
C VAL A 126 12.59 3.44 -6.10
N PRO A 127 12.97 4.22 -7.14
CA PRO A 127 14.08 5.17 -7.05
C PRO A 127 13.87 6.19 -5.92
N LYS A 128 14.92 6.48 -5.16
CA LYS A 128 14.88 7.54 -4.13
C LYS A 128 14.68 8.91 -4.79
N GLY A 129 13.85 9.76 -4.21
CA GLY A 129 13.51 11.07 -4.73
C GLY A 129 12.51 11.79 -3.83
N TYR A 130 12.22 13.05 -4.13
CA TYR A 130 11.14 13.76 -3.43
C TYR A 130 9.80 13.09 -3.81
N SER A 131 9.12 12.48 -2.85
CA SER A 131 8.05 11.52 -3.15
C SER A 131 6.82 11.71 -2.28
N PHE A 132 5.65 11.62 -2.90
CA PHE A 132 4.38 11.47 -2.23
C PHE A 132 3.98 10.00 -2.25
N TYR A 133 3.89 9.39 -1.07
CA TYR A 133 3.49 8.00 -0.91
C TYR A 133 2.01 7.91 -0.57
N LEU A 134 1.32 6.95 -1.18
CA LEU A 134 -0.10 6.68 -0.97
C LEU A 134 -0.29 5.20 -0.70
N ALA A 135 -0.92 4.89 0.43
CA ALA A 135 -1.34 3.54 0.78
C ALA A 135 -2.80 3.60 1.23
N HIS A 136 -3.71 3.17 0.36
CA HIS A 136 -5.14 3.20 0.60
C HIS A 136 -5.71 1.79 0.61
N GLU A 137 -6.24 1.35 1.76
CA GLU A 137 -6.68 -0.05 1.98
C GLU A 137 -5.57 -1.05 1.60
N PHE A 138 -4.36 -0.79 2.12
CA PHE A 138 -3.15 -1.56 1.82
C PHE A 138 -2.61 -2.30 3.04
N PHE A 139 -2.72 -1.69 4.23
CA PHE A 139 -2.15 -2.26 5.45
C PHE A 139 -3.10 -3.28 6.09
N ASP A 140 -4.42 -3.15 5.92
CA ASP A 140 -5.43 -4.10 6.39
C ASP A 140 -5.33 -5.50 5.76
N VAL A 141 -4.73 -5.61 4.57
CA VAL A 141 -4.49 -6.89 3.89
C VAL A 141 -3.15 -7.53 4.21
N LEU A 142 -2.28 -6.85 4.98
CA LEU A 142 -0.99 -7.41 5.35
C LEU A 142 -1.13 -8.53 6.39
N PRO A 143 -0.26 -9.55 6.36
CA PRO A 143 -0.31 -10.64 7.34
C PRO A 143 -0.11 -10.14 8.76
N VAL A 144 -0.96 -10.62 9.67
CA VAL A 144 -0.87 -10.34 11.11
C VAL A 144 -0.50 -11.60 11.88
N HIS A 145 0.23 -11.42 12.97
CA HIS A 145 0.35 -12.41 14.03
C HIS A 145 -0.69 -12.09 15.11
N LYS A 146 -1.43 -13.10 15.57
CA LYS A 146 -2.43 -12.95 16.63
C LYS A 146 -1.94 -13.62 17.90
N PHE A 147 -2.07 -12.96 19.04
CA PHE A 147 -1.67 -13.48 20.34
C PHE A 147 -2.84 -13.47 21.32
N GLN A 148 -2.80 -14.41 22.27
CA GLN A 148 -3.71 -14.50 23.39
C GLN A 148 -2.93 -14.58 24.71
N LYS A 149 -3.36 -13.80 25.69
CA LYS A 149 -2.81 -13.80 27.06
C LYS A 149 -3.30 -15.03 27.81
N THR A 150 -2.38 -15.71 28.47
CA THR A 150 -2.66 -16.88 29.32
C THR A 150 -2.03 -16.69 30.70
N PRO A 151 -2.40 -17.51 31.71
CA PRO A 151 -1.72 -17.49 33.01
C PRO A 151 -0.21 -17.78 32.92
N GLN A 152 0.28 -18.37 31.82
CA GLN A 152 1.68 -18.67 31.56
C GLN A 152 2.34 -17.70 30.55
N GLY A 153 1.75 -16.52 30.34
CA GLY A 153 2.23 -15.50 29.40
C GLY A 153 1.48 -15.50 28.06
N TRP A 154 2.00 -14.78 27.08
CA TRP A 154 1.42 -14.71 25.74
C TRP A 154 1.60 -16.02 24.97
N ARG A 155 0.62 -16.38 24.15
CA ARG A 155 0.69 -17.48 23.19
C ARG A 155 0.19 -17.02 21.83
N GLU A 156 0.94 -17.32 20.79
CA GLU A 156 0.53 -17.08 19.42
C GLU A 156 -0.63 -18.00 19.05
N VAL A 157 -1.58 -17.48 18.28
CA VAL A 157 -2.72 -18.19 17.73
C VAL A 157 -2.34 -18.70 16.34
N PHE A 158 -2.33 -20.01 16.16
CA PHE A 158 -2.08 -20.67 14.89
C PHE A 158 -3.37 -21.28 14.32
N VAL A 159 -3.30 -21.65 13.04
CA VAL A 159 -4.31 -22.44 12.36
C VAL A 159 -3.81 -23.88 12.21
N ASP A 160 -4.60 -24.84 12.66
CA ASP A 160 -4.31 -26.29 12.62
C ASP A 160 -5.48 -27.04 11.97
N ILE A 161 -5.24 -28.29 11.57
CA ILE A 161 -6.28 -29.19 11.05
C ILE A 161 -7.19 -29.62 12.21
N ASP A 162 -8.50 -29.64 11.99
CA ASP A 162 -9.45 -30.19 12.95
C ASP A 162 -9.38 -31.73 12.93
N PRO A 163 -8.95 -32.39 14.03
CA PRO A 163 -8.84 -33.85 14.05
C PRO A 163 -10.20 -34.56 14.05
N GLN A 164 -11.30 -33.84 14.32
CA GLN A 164 -12.65 -34.40 14.40
C GLN A 164 -13.45 -34.21 13.11
N VAL A 165 -13.06 -33.25 12.25
CA VAL A 165 -13.81 -32.93 11.03
C VAL A 165 -12.86 -32.80 9.85
N SER A 166 -12.99 -33.72 8.88
CA SER A 166 -12.22 -33.68 7.63
C SER A 166 -12.35 -32.32 6.94
N ASP A 167 -11.24 -31.82 6.42
CA ASP A 167 -11.15 -30.59 5.63
C ASP A 167 -11.59 -29.32 6.36
N LYS A 168 -11.60 -29.34 7.70
CA LYS A 168 -11.77 -28.14 8.53
C LYS A 168 -10.48 -27.72 9.20
N LEU A 169 -10.33 -26.40 9.32
CA LEU A 169 -9.28 -25.75 10.08
C LEU A 169 -9.85 -25.25 11.42
N ARG A 170 -8.99 -25.18 12.43
CA ARG A 170 -9.30 -24.64 13.77
C ARG A 170 -8.17 -23.73 14.25
N PHE A 171 -8.51 -22.79 15.13
CA PHE A 171 -7.50 -22.02 15.85
C PHE A 171 -6.94 -22.84 17.02
N VAL A 172 -5.63 -22.78 17.21
CA VAL A 172 -4.91 -23.40 18.33
C VAL A 172 -3.91 -22.43 18.93
N LEU A 173 -3.58 -22.59 20.21
CA LEU A 173 -2.52 -21.81 20.84
C LEU A 173 -1.18 -22.53 20.70
N ALA A 174 -0.13 -21.77 20.44
CA ALA A 174 1.24 -22.24 20.52
C ALA A 174 1.49 -22.89 21.90
N PRO A 175 2.24 -23.99 21.99
CA PRO A 175 2.55 -24.62 23.28
C PRO A 175 3.50 -23.76 24.14
N SER A 176 4.29 -22.90 23.49
CA SER A 176 5.27 -22.00 24.11
C SER A 176 5.27 -20.63 23.42
N ALA A 177 5.98 -19.68 24.02
CA ALA A 177 6.37 -18.42 23.39
C ALA A 177 6.99 -18.66 22.01
N THR A 178 6.70 -17.77 21.07
CA THR A 178 7.30 -17.76 19.72
C THR A 178 8.14 -16.50 19.55
N PRO A 179 9.09 -16.45 18.58
CA PRO A 179 9.89 -15.24 18.35
C PRO A 179 9.06 -13.99 18.05
N ALA A 180 7.88 -14.15 17.45
CA ALA A 180 6.98 -13.05 17.12
C ALA A 180 6.38 -12.37 18.38
N GLU A 181 6.47 -12.99 19.56
CA GLU A 181 6.10 -12.36 20.83
C GLU A 181 6.90 -11.07 21.10
N ALA A 182 8.09 -10.94 20.52
CA ALA A 182 8.91 -9.72 20.62
C ALA A 182 8.24 -8.46 20.06
N PHE A 183 7.20 -8.60 19.23
CA PHE A 183 6.44 -7.47 18.67
C PHE A 183 5.30 -7.00 19.58
N ILE A 184 5.01 -7.70 20.68
CA ILE A 184 3.99 -7.27 21.65
C ILE A 184 4.56 -6.14 22.53
N GLN A 185 3.77 -5.08 22.71
CA GLN A 185 4.15 -3.98 23.59
C GLN A 185 4.27 -4.44 25.06
N HIS A 186 5.31 -3.99 25.76
CA HIS A 186 5.60 -4.43 27.12
C HIS A 186 4.51 -4.06 28.14
N ASP A 187 3.78 -2.97 27.89
CA ASP A 187 2.67 -2.47 28.68
C ASP A 187 1.30 -2.93 28.18
N GLU A 188 1.25 -3.95 27.30
CA GLU A 188 0.00 -4.48 26.78
C GLU A 188 -0.90 -5.05 27.90
N THR A 189 -2.11 -4.50 27.98
CA THR A 189 -3.09 -4.84 29.01
C THR A 189 -4.21 -5.75 28.51
N ARG A 190 -4.43 -5.81 27.19
CA ARG A 190 -5.47 -6.62 26.55
C ARG A 190 -5.22 -8.12 26.71
N ASP A 191 -6.28 -8.90 26.49
CA ASP A 191 -6.22 -10.37 26.50
C ASP A 191 -5.89 -10.94 25.11
N HIS A 192 -6.08 -10.15 24.06
CA HIS A 192 -5.77 -10.48 22.67
C HIS A 192 -5.10 -9.29 22.00
N VAL A 193 -4.15 -9.57 21.11
CA VAL A 193 -3.48 -8.54 20.32
C VAL A 193 -3.11 -9.08 18.95
N GLU A 194 -3.24 -8.23 17.94
CA GLU A 194 -2.74 -8.47 16.59
C GLU A 194 -1.55 -7.53 16.33
N VAL A 195 -0.50 -8.08 15.75
CA VAL A 195 0.71 -7.32 15.38
C VAL A 195 1.06 -7.59 13.93
N CYS A 196 1.44 -6.55 13.19
CA CYS A 196 1.85 -6.64 11.80
C CYS A 196 3.30 -6.14 11.66
N PRO A 197 4.30 -7.02 11.75
CA PRO A 197 5.70 -6.63 11.58
C PRO A 197 5.99 -6.01 10.21
N ASP A 198 5.39 -6.56 9.15
CA ASP A 198 5.56 -6.07 7.78
C ASP A 198 5.08 -4.63 7.62
N ALA A 199 3.97 -4.26 8.26
CA ALA A 199 3.51 -2.88 8.30
C ALA A 199 4.57 -1.95 8.92
N GLY A 200 5.20 -2.39 10.02
CA GLY A 200 6.28 -1.65 10.68
C GLY A 200 7.47 -1.42 9.76
N VAL A 201 7.92 -2.45 9.05
CA VAL A 201 9.03 -2.35 8.08
C VAL A 201 8.72 -1.37 6.95
N ILE A 202 7.50 -1.42 6.40
CA ILE A 202 7.08 -0.51 5.33
C ILE A 202 7.01 0.94 5.84
N ILE A 203 6.44 1.17 7.02
CA ILE A 203 6.36 2.51 7.62
C ILE A 203 7.76 3.06 7.94
N GLU A 204 8.68 2.23 8.40
CA GLU A 204 10.08 2.61 8.64
C GLU A 204 10.76 3.04 7.32
N GLU A 205 10.67 2.22 6.26
CA GLU A 205 11.23 2.55 4.94
C GLU A 205 10.64 3.85 4.36
N LEU A 206 9.32 4.06 4.47
CA LEU A 206 8.66 5.30 4.05
C LEU A 206 9.20 6.51 4.84
N SER A 207 9.35 6.36 6.16
CA SER A 207 9.85 7.40 7.05
C SER A 207 11.29 7.77 6.72
N GLU A 208 12.16 6.78 6.49
CA GLU A 208 13.55 6.99 6.11
C GLU A 208 13.67 7.70 4.75
N ARG A 209 12.86 7.30 3.76
CA ARG A 209 12.83 7.96 2.45
C ARG A 209 12.41 9.42 2.56
N ILE A 210 11.32 9.71 3.27
CA ILE A 210 10.83 11.09 3.47
C ILE A 210 11.89 11.92 4.20
N ALA A 211 12.53 11.37 5.24
CA ALA A 211 13.58 12.07 5.97
C ALA A 211 14.81 12.39 5.08
N LEU A 212 15.13 11.49 4.14
CA LEU A 212 16.30 11.62 3.27
C LEU A 212 16.07 12.57 2.09
N THR A 213 14.95 12.44 1.39
CA THR A 213 14.71 13.11 0.10
C THR A 213 13.51 14.06 0.10
N GLY A 214 12.81 14.17 1.23
CA GLY A 214 11.60 14.98 1.37
C GLY A 214 10.37 14.31 0.76
N GLY A 215 9.21 14.90 1.04
CA GLY A 215 7.92 14.39 0.59
C GLY A 215 6.94 14.21 1.75
N ALA A 216 5.92 13.38 1.52
CA ALA A 216 4.93 13.02 2.52
C ALA A 216 4.34 11.64 2.22
N ALA A 217 3.74 10.99 3.23
CA ALA A 217 2.96 9.77 3.05
C ALA A 217 1.53 9.99 3.53
N LEU A 218 0.57 9.44 2.79
CA LEU A 218 -0.83 9.33 3.20
C LEU A 218 -1.18 7.85 3.30
N VAL A 219 -1.50 7.42 4.52
CA VAL A 219 -2.02 6.08 4.81
C VAL A 219 -3.49 6.23 5.20
N ALA A 220 -4.37 5.58 4.44
CA ALA A 220 -5.81 5.59 4.67
C ALA A 220 -6.29 4.14 4.75
N ASP A 221 -6.66 3.72 5.95
CA ASP A 221 -7.09 2.35 6.20
C ASP A 221 -8.13 2.29 7.32
N TYR A 222 -8.86 1.18 7.41
CA TYR A 222 -9.73 0.92 8.54
C TYR A 222 -8.89 0.47 9.72
N GLY A 223 -9.06 1.11 10.88
CA GLY A 223 -8.31 0.77 12.07
C GLY A 223 -8.86 1.42 13.32
N HIS A 224 -8.14 1.23 14.43
CA HIS A 224 -8.44 1.85 15.71
C HIS A 224 -7.17 2.43 16.34
N ASP A 225 -7.33 3.41 17.22
CA ASP A 225 -6.28 4.13 17.95
C ASP A 225 -5.79 3.37 19.20
N GLY A 226 -5.84 2.04 19.17
CA GLY A 226 -5.52 1.20 20.33
C GLY A 226 -6.65 1.01 21.35
N THR A 227 -7.82 1.61 21.17
CA THR A 227 -8.91 1.52 22.18
C THR A 227 -9.80 0.29 22.04
N ARG A 228 -9.68 -0.48 20.96
CA ARG A 228 -10.47 -1.69 20.73
C ARG A 228 -9.71 -2.94 21.18
N THR A 229 -10.47 -3.94 21.57
CA THR A 229 -10.00 -5.18 22.21
C THR A 229 -9.89 -6.36 21.25
N ASP A 230 -10.31 -6.17 20.01
CA ASP A 230 -10.25 -7.16 18.94
C ASP A 230 -8.93 -7.11 18.16
#